data_AF-A0A9X3XB04-F1
#
_entry.id   AF-A0A9X3XB04-F1
#
_cell.length_a   1.000
_cell.length_b   1.000
_cell.length_c   1.000
_cell.angle_alpha   90.00
_cell.angle_beta   90.00
_cell.angle_gamma   90.00
#
_symmetry.space_group_name_H-M   'P 1'
#
loop_
_entity.id
_entity.type
_entity.pdbx_description
1 polymer ?
#
loop_
_entity_poly.entity_id
_entity_poly.type
_entity_poly.pdbx_seq_one_letter_code
_entity_poly.pdbx_strand_id
1 'polypeptide(L)'
;MALDLTILSKEARATFIKDGEKFGSEDTLDQANQTLNAYLTHGPKLAAFGFAPEDAAELKDARDLLIEAGVGREAKRTNKKVDTAAHATAMRDGQGIRLRARSVLAGSKRALLLAGQAGAVQRIVVLLDQESVAADDAEGLAKQLDALRAALKEPAVADAAKSRGGPQATLDLESRAQALRDAAKAKAQPRGTPVETETLDLIDGIIVSLARTAREAADAAARELGESAIATEFELSALYKRRAKKDDEAPAQGS
;
A
#
# COMPACT_ATOMS: atom_id res chain seq x y z
N MET A 1 -29.88 -7.27 -6.63
CA MET A 1 -29.09 -8.11 -7.57
C MET A 1 -27.75 -7.41 -7.61
N ALA A 2 -26.65 -8.08 -7.29
CA ALA A 2 -25.37 -7.40 -7.12
C ALA A 2 -25.07 -6.45 -8.30
N LEU A 3 -24.71 -5.21 -7.97
CA LEU A 3 -24.37 -4.17 -8.94
C LEU A 3 -23.18 -4.63 -9.80
N ASP A 4 -23.41 -4.75 -11.11
CA ASP A 4 -22.36 -5.08 -12.07
C ASP A 4 -21.80 -3.79 -12.68
N LEU A 5 -20.55 -3.46 -12.34
CA LEU A 5 -19.90 -2.26 -12.87
C LEU A 5 -19.55 -2.38 -14.36
N THR A 6 -19.53 -3.60 -14.94
CA THR A 6 -19.08 -3.85 -16.31
C THR A 6 -20.14 -3.53 -17.37
N ILE A 7 -21.41 -3.45 -16.98
CA ILE A 7 -22.53 -3.11 -17.87
C ILE A 7 -22.72 -1.59 -18.05
N LEU A 8 -22.05 -0.77 -17.22
CA LEU A 8 -22.14 0.69 -17.33
C LEU A 8 -21.51 1.19 -18.63
N SER A 9 -22.19 2.14 -19.29
CA SER A 9 -21.64 2.80 -20.47
C SER A 9 -20.35 3.56 -20.12
N LYS A 10 -19.49 3.76 -21.12
CA LYS A 10 -18.23 4.52 -20.93
C LYS A 10 -18.48 5.94 -20.43
N GLU A 11 -19.54 6.58 -20.91
CA GLU A 11 -19.93 7.93 -20.52
C GLU A 11 -20.43 7.99 -19.07
N ALA A 12 -21.26 7.02 -18.65
CA ALA A 12 -21.73 6.91 -17.28
C ALA A 12 -20.56 6.67 -16.31
N ARG A 13 -19.66 5.74 -16.65
CA ARG A 13 -18.44 5.47 -15.89
C ARG A 13 -17.59 6.72 -15.68
N ALA A 14 -17.31 7.47 -16.76
CA ALA A 14 -16.51 8.69 -16.67
C ALA A 14 -17.17 9.76 -15.79
N THR A 15 -18.49 9.87 -15.86
CA THR A 15 -19.26 10.82 -15.04
C THR A 15 -19.20 10.46 -13.56
N PHE A 16 -19.44 9.19 -13.23
CA PHE A 16 -19.37 8.73 -11.85
C PHE A 16 -17.96 8.83 -11.27
N ILE A 17 -16.93 8.41 -12.01
CA ILE A 17 -15.53 8.57 -11.56
C ILE A 17 -15.24 10.02 -11.19
N LYS A 18 -15.57 10.96 -12.09
CA LYS A 18 -15.36 12.40 -11.85
C LYS A 18 -16.09 12.93 -10.61
N ASP A 19 -17.25 12.35 -10.28
CA ASP A 19 -18.00 12.74 -9.11
C ASP A 19 -17.49 12.09 -7.83
N GLY A 20 -17.06 10.82 -7.87
CA GLY A 20 -16.47 10.13 -6.74
C GLY A 20 -15.09 10.66 -6.35
N GLU A 21 -14.27 11.09 -7.31
CA GLU A 21 -12.94 11.71 -7.07
C GLU A 21 -12.98 12.89 -6.08
N LYS A 22 -14.14 13.54 -5.93
CA LYS A 22 -14.32 14.73 -5.08
C LYS A 22 -14.57 14.40 -3.61
N PHE A 23 -14.93 13.15 -3.30
CA PHE A 23 -15.34 12.72 -1.96
C PHE A 23 -14.46 11.58 -1.46
N GLY A 24 -14.25 11.51 -0.15
CA GLY A 24 -13.56 10.38 0.45
C GLY A 24 -14.51 9.22 0.65
N SER A 25 -14.07 7.99 0.37
CA SER A 25 -14.91 6.78 0.50
C SER A 25 -15.55 6.60 1.89
N GLU A 26 -14.94 7.12 2.96
CA GLU A 26 -15.52 7.12 4.31
C GLU A 26 -16.76 8.04 4.39
N ASP A 27 -16.66 9.28 3.91
CA ASP A 27 -17.80 10.21 3.87
C ASP A 27 -18.90 9.69 2.94
N THR A 28 -18.53 9.03 1.84
CA THR A 28 -19.47 8.39 0.91
C THR A 28 -20.20 7.21 1.55
N LEU A 29 -19.51 6.36 2.32
CA LEU A 29 -20.11 5.27 3.08
C LEU A 29 -21.06 5.78 4.18
N ASP A 30 -20.64 6.81 4.92
CA ASP A 30 -21.47 7.47 5.94
C ASP A 30 -22.77 7.97 5.29
N GLN A 31 -22.67 8.65 4.14
CA GLN A 31 -23.83 9.15 3.42
C GLN A 31 -24.74 8.02 2.93
N ALA A 32 -24.18 6.94 2.38
CA ALA A 32 -24.98 5.80 1.93
C ALA A 32 -25.79 5.19 3.09
N ASN A 33 -25.17 5.02 4.25
CA ASN A 33 -25.84 4.51 5.44
C ASN A 33 -26.94 5.45 5.94
N GLN A 34 -26.68 6.76 5.97
CA GLN A 34 -27.68 7.76 6.33
C GLN A 34 -28.90 7.69 5.39
N THR A 35 -28.67 7.74 4.08
CA THR A 35 -29.74 7.71 3.07
C THR A 35 -30.54 6.41 3.14
N LEU A 36 -29.89 5.25 3.32
CA LEU A 36 -30.57 3.96 3.45
C LEU A 36 -31.40 3.87 4.73
N ASN A 37 -30.91 4.41 5.84
CA ASN A 37 -31.66 4.46 7.10
C ASN A 37 -32.90 5.35 6.99
N ALA A 38 -32.78 6.53 6.36
CA ALA A 38 -33.90 7.41 6.09
C ALA A 38 -34.94 6.73 5.17
N TYR A 39 -34.47 5.96 4.19
CA TYR A 39 -35.33 5.20 3.27
C TYR A 39 -36.20 4.15 3.98
N LEU A 40 -35.73 3.53 5.07
CA LEU A 40 -36.55 2.57 5.83
C LEU A 40 -37.84 3.20 6.37
N THR A 41 -37.80 4.50 6.71
CA THR A 41 -38.93 5.22 7.30
C THR A 41 -39.78 5.93 6.25
N HIS A 42 -39.13 6.54 5.25
CA HIS A 42 -39.81 7.44 4.31
C HIS A 42 -39.80 6.95 2.85
N GLY A 43 -39.11 5.85 2.53
CA GLY A 43 -38.92 5.34 1.18
C GLY A 43 -40.20 5.18 0.36
N PRO A 44 -41.30 4.62 0.89
CA PRO A 44 -42.56 4.51 0.15
C PRO A 44 -43.11 5.87 -0.32
N LYS A 45 -42.81 6.96 0.40
CA LYS A 45 -43.24 8.31 0.04
C LYS A 45 -42.42 8.89 -1.11
N LEU A 46 -41.19 8.41 -1.35
CA LEU A 46 -40.29 8.94 -2.38
C LEU A 46 -40.49 8.33 -3.77
N ALA A 47 -41.11 7.15 -3.85
CA ALA A 47 -41.30 6.46 -5.13
C ALA A 47 -42.07 7.30 -6.16
N ALA A 48 -43.08 8.08 -5.70
CA ALA A 48 -43.84 8.99 -6.55
C ALA A 48 -43.04 10.23 -7.02
N PHE A 49 -41.86 10.47 -6.43
CA PHE A 49 -41.00 11.63 -6.69
C PHE A 49 -39.64 11.23 -7.30
N GLY A 50 -39.54 10.01 -7.85
CA GLY A 50 -38.39 9.59 -8.64
C GLY A 50 -37.26 8.91 -7.89
N PHE A 51 -37.48 8.45 -6.64
CA PHE A 51 -36.55 7.56 -5.94
C PHE A 51 -37.26 6.27 -5.53
N ALA A 52 -37.08 5.23 -6.35
CA ALA A 52 -37.79 3.96 -6.28
C ALA A 52 -37.05 2.93 -5.40
N PRO A 53 -37.70 1.81 -5.05
CA PRO A 53 -37.05 0.71 -4.33
C PRO A 53 -35.81 0.14 -5.03
N GLU A 54 -35.78 0.20 -6.37
CA GLU A 54 -34.64 -0.22 -7.18
C GLU A 54 -33.42 0.66 -6.94
N ASP A 55 -33.60 1.98 -6.82
CA ASP A 55 -32.51 2.93 -6.56
C ASP A 55 -31.93 2.73 -5.15
N ALA A 56 -32.79 2.45 -4.16
CA ALA A 56 -32.36 2.12 -2.81
C ALA A 56 -31.61 0.78 -2.75
N ALA A 57 -32.03 -0.21 -3.56
CA ALA A 57 -31.32 -1.48 -3.69
C ALA A 57 -29.94 -1.27 -4.37
N GLU A 58 -29.87 -0.45 -5.41
CA GLU A 58 -28.61 -0.11 -6.07
C GLU A 58 -27.64 0.62 -5.13
N LEU A 59 -28.15 1.56 -4.32
CA LEU A 59 -27.35 2.27 -3.31
C LEU A 59 -26.79 1.31 -2.26
N LYS A 60 -27.59 0.33 -1.83
CA LYS A 60 -27.15 -0.71 -0.90
C LYS A 60 -26.06 -1.58 -1.52
N ASP A 61 -26.25 -2.03 -2.75
CA ASP A 61 -25.29 -2.88 -3.45
C ASP A 61 -23.96 -2.11 -3.70
N ALA A 62 -24.03 -0.82 -4.06
CA ALA A 62 -22.85 0.05 -4.20
C ALA A 62 -22.11 0.25 -2.87
N ARG A 63 -22.84 0.48 -1.77
CA ARG A 63 -22.26 0.56 -0.42
C ARG A 63 -21.53 -0.73 -0.04
N ASP A 64 -22.16 -1.88 -0.25
CA ASP A 64 -21.58 -3.18 0.12
C ASP A 64 -20.30 -3.47 -0.70
N LEU A 65 -20.30 -3.12 -1.99
CA LEU A 65 -19.10 -3.14 -2.84
C LEU A 65 -17.99 -2.21 -2.34
N LEU A 66 -18.35 -1.01 -1.87
CA LEU A 66 -17.38 -0.05 -1.34
C LEU A 66 -16.72 -0.56 -0.05
N ILE A 67 -17.49 -1.22 0.83
CA ILE A 67 -16.97 -1.88 2.03
C ILE A 67 -15.98 -2.98 1.65
N GLU A 68 -16.35 -3.86 0.72
CA GLU A 68 -15.50 -4.95 0.26
C GLU A 68 -14.18 -4.44 -0.34
N ALA A 69 -14.26 -3.42 -1.21
CA ALA A 69 -13.10 -2.80 -1.82
C ALA A 69 -12.23 -2.04 -0.79
N GLY A 70 -12.84 -1.44 0.23
CA GLY A 70 -12.17 -0.77 1.35
C GLY A 70 -11.33 -1.71 2.21
N VAL A 71 -11.85 -2.89 2.55
CA VAL A 71 -11.12 -3.96 3.27
C VAL A 71 -9.87 -4.38 2.48
N GLY A 72 -9.99 -4.47 1.15
CA GLY A 72 -8.87 -4.74 0.25
C GLY A 72 -7.75 -3.70 0.34
N ARG A 73 -8.09 -2.40 0.42
CA ARG A 73 -7.10 -1.31 0.60
C ARG A 73 -6.37 -1.40 1.93
N GLU A 74 -7.08 -1.69 3.02
CA GLU A 74 -6.46 -1.77 4.34
C GLU A 74 -5.49 -2.95 4.46
N ALA A 75 -5.89 -4.14 3.96
CA ALA A 75 -5.01 -5.30 3.89
C ALA A 75 -3.75 -5.00 3.06
N LYS A 76 -3.90 -4.34 1.90
CA LYS A 76 -2.76 -3.91 1.06
C LYS A 76 -1.88 -2.86 1.74
N ARG A 77 -2.45 -1.91 2.49
CA ARG A 77 -1.68 -0.91 3.26
C ARG A 77 -0.86 -1.58 4.37
N THR A 78 -1.44 -2.57 5.05
CA THR A 78 -0.76 -3.35 6.07
C THR A 78 0.38 -4.17 5.46
N ASN A 79 0.11 -4.88 4.35
CA ASN A 79 1.14 -5.61 3.61
C ASN A 79 2.26 -4.69 3.12
N LYS A 80 1.95 -3.48 2.63
CA LYS A 80 2.96 -2.47 2.27
C LYS A 80 3.87 -2.10 3.45
N LYS A 81 3.32 -1.89 4.65
CA LYS A 81 4.11 -1.58 5.85
C LYS A 81 5.04 -2.75 6.20
N VAL A 82 4.52 -3.97 6.13
CA VAL A 82 5.28 -5.21 6.38
C VAL A 82 6.42 -5.35 5.35
N ASP A 83 6.15 -5.18 4.06
CA ASP A 83 7.15 -5.30 2.99
C ASP A 83 8.27 -4.24 3.12
N THR A 84 7.92 -3.00 3.48
CA THR A 84 8.93 -1.95 3.69
C THR A 84 9.82 -2.26 4.91
N ALA A 85 9.24 -2.77 6.00
CA ALA A 85 10.00 -3.19 7.18
C ALA A 85 10.89 -4.41 6.88
N ALA A 86 10.36 -5.38 6.13
CA ALA A 86 11.10 -6.56 5.69
C ALA A 86 12.28 -6.18 4.78
N HIS A 87 12.06 -5.28 3.82
CA HIS A 87 13.13 -4.77 2.95
C HIS A 87 14.21 -4.02 3.76
N ALA A 88 13.83 -3.13 4.68
CA ALA A 88 14.79 -2.42 5.53
C ALA A 88 15.61 -3.38 6.40
N THR A 89 14.97 -4.43 6.92
CA THR A 89 15.63 -5.48 7.70
C THR A 89 16.60 -6.29 6.84
N ALA A 90 16.16 -6.72 5.66
CA ALA A 90 17.02 -7.45 4.70
C ALA A 90 18.26 -6.63 4.30
N MET A 91 18.11 -5.32 4.05
CA MET A 91 19.23 -4.42 3.76
C MET A 91 20.22 -4.34 4.94
N ARG A 92 19.72 -4.15 6.17
CA ARG A 92 20.55 -4.07 7.37
C ARG A 92 21.31 -5.38 7.61
N ASP A 93 20.61 -6.51 7.53
CA ASP A 93 21.20 -7.83 7.72
C ASP A 93 22.24 -8.14 6.63
N GLY A 94 21.95 -7.76 5.37
CA GLY A 94 22.86 -7.85 4.23
C GLY A 94 24.15 -7.07 4.45
N GLN A 95 24.06 -5.82 4.91
CA GLN A 95 25.22 -5.00 5.24
C GLN A 95 26.03 -5.59 6.41
N GLY A 96 25.34 -6.09 7.44
CA GLY A 96 25.96 -6.76 8.58
C GLY A 96 26.76 -7.99 8.15
N ILE A 97 26.19 -8.86 7.32
CA ILE A 97 26.90 -10.06 6.87
C ILE A 97 28.03 -9.73 5.90
N ARG A 98 27.87 -8.70 5.05
CA ARG A 98 28.93 -8.19 4.18
C ARG A 98 30.16 -7.80 5.00
N LEU A 99 29.97 -7.02 6.07
CA LEU A 99 31.08 -6.57 6.94
C LEU A 99 31.78 -7.78 7.60
N ARG A 100 31.00 -8.74 8.09
CA ARG A 100 31.53 -9.98 8.68
C ARG A 100 32.35 -10.79 7.68
N ALA A 101 31.84 -11.01 6.48
CA ALA A 101 32.53 -11.75 5.43
C ALA A 101 33.84 -11.07 5.00
N ARG A 102 33.84 -9.73 4.87
CA ARG A 102 35.07 -8.94 4.62
C ARG A 102 36.11 -9.14 5.71
N SER A 103 35.69 -9.18 6.98
CA SER A 103 36.59 -9.45 8.11
C SER A 103 37.20 -10.86 8.03
N VAL A 104 36.40 -11.88 7.70
CA VAL A 104 36.89 -13.27 7.50
C VAL A 104 37.90 -13.33 6.35
N LEU A 105 37.62 -12.68 5.22
CA LEU A 105 38.55 -12.61 4.09
C LEU A 105 39.84 -11.86 4.44
N ALA A 106 39.77 -10.77 5.20
CA ALA A 106 40.95 -10.05 5.67
C ALA A 106 41.82 -10.92 6.61
N GLY A 107 41.19 -11.68 7.50
CA GLY A 107 41.89 -12.66 8.36
C GLY A 107 42.52 -13.81 7.57
N SER A 108 41.82 -14.30 6.55
CA SER A 108 42.30 -15.37 5.65
C SER A 108 43.45 -14.89 4.77
N LYS A 109 43.40 -13.64 4.29
CA LYS A 109 44.50 -12.96 3.58
C LYS A 109 45.80 -13.01 4.38
N ARG A 110 45.75 -12.70 5.68
CA ARG A 110 46.92 -12.77 6.56
C ARG A 110 47.49 -14.19 6.66
N ALA A 111 46.63 -15.19 6.80
CA ALA A 111 47.06 -16.59 6.87
C ALA A 111 47.71 -17.06 5.56
N LEU A 112 47.12 -16.70 4.42
CA LEU A 112 47.64 -17.01 3.08
C LEU A 112 48.98 -16.32 2.80
N LEU A 113 49.16 -15.09 3.28
CA LEU A 113 50.43 -14.38 3.17
C LEU A 113 51.55 -15.12 3.91
N LEU A 114 51.29 -15.59 5.14
CA LEU A 114 52.25 -16.38 5.92
C LEU A 114 52.56 -17.74 5.26
N ALA A 115 51.60 -18.30 4.52
CA ALA A 115 51.75 -19.55 3.78
C ALA A 115 52.38 -19.38 2.38
N GLY A 116 52.79 -18.16 1.99
CA GLY A 116 53.40 -17.88 0.69
C GLY A 116 52.42 -17.94 -0.50
N GLN A 117 51.11 -17.92 -0.26
CA GLN A 117 50.07 -18.05 -1.29
C GLN A 117 49.74 -16.71 -1.95
N ALA A 118 50.73 -16.10 -2.61
CA ALA A 118 50.64 -14.73 -3.15
C ALA A 118 49.48 -14.52 -4.13
N GLY A 119 49.17 -15.50 -4.98
CA GLY A 119 48.06 -15.42 -5.95
C GLY A 119 46.68 -15.30 -5.27
N ALA A 120 46.45 -16.05 -4.19
CA ALA A 120 45.20 -15.99 -3.43
C ALA A 120 45.10 -14.68 -2.64
N VAL A 121 46.22 -14.19 -2.09
CA VAL A 121 46.29 -12.87 -1.42
C VAL A 121 45.88 -11.76 -2.37
N GLN A 122 46.43 -11.73 -3.59
CA GLN A 122 46.14 -10.67 -4.57
C GLN A 122 44.65 -10.66 -4.95
N ARG A 123 44.02 -11.83 -5.16
CA ARG A 123 42.59 -11.91 -5.45
C ARG A 123 41.72 -11.37 -4.32
N ILE A 124 42.05 -11.71 -3.06
CA ILE A 124 41.33 -11.16 -1.90
C ILE A 124 41.48 -9.63 -1.84
N VAL A 125 42.67 -9.09 -2.09
CA VAL A 125 42.88 -7.63 -2.10
C VAL A 125 42.01 -6.96 -3.14
N VAL A 126 42.07 -7.42 -4.40
CA VAL A 126 41.27 -6.85 -5.50
C VAL A 126 39.78 -6.89 -5.18
N LEU A 127 39.28 -8.01 -4.68
CA LEU A 127 37.86 -8.12 -4.30
C LEU A 127 37.49 -7.18 -3.15
N LEU A 128 38.32 -7.09 -2.10
CA LEU A 128 38.02 -6.21 -0.96
C LEU A 128 38.04 -4.72 -1.35
N ASP A 129 38.84 -4.34 -2.35
CA ASP A 129 38.86 -2.97 -2.88
C ASP A 129 37.63 -2.69 -3.76
N GLN A 130 37.30 -3.61 -4.68
CA GLN A 130 36.09 -3.53 -5.52
C GLN A 130 34.82 -3.43 -4.66
N GLU A 131 34.75 -4.22 -3.59
CA GLU A 131 33.60 -4.27 -2.71
C GLU A 131 33.72 -3.33 -1.51
N SER A 132 34.54 -2.28 -1.57
CA SER A 132 34.81 -1.38 -0.43
C SER A 132 33.57 -0.62 0.04
N VAL A 133 32.73 -0.17 -0.88
CA VAL A 133 31.46 0.51 -0.61
C VAL A 133 30.31 -0.49 -0.68
N ALA A 134 29.34 -0.38 0.24
CA ALA A 134 28.14 -1.20 0.16
C ALA A 134 27.21 -0.65 -0.92
N ALA A 135 26.61 -1.52 -1.73
CA ALA A 135 25.57 -1.09 -2.66
C ALA A 135 24.34 -0.56 -1.90
N ASP A 136 23.71 0.47 -2.46
CA ASP A 136 22.57 1.16 -1.86
C ASP A 136 21.23 0.48 -2.17
N ASP A 137 21.21 -0.45 -3.12
CA ASP A 137 20.04 -1.23 -3.52
C ASP A 137 20.20 -2.73 -3.21
N ALA A 138 19.07 -3.42 -3.06
CA ALA A 138 19.03 -4.81 -2.64
C ALA A 138 19.67 -5.77 -3.65
N GLU A 139 19.53 -5.51 -4.95
CA GLU A 139 20.09 -6.35 -6.01
C GLU A 139 21.61 -6.17 -6.10
N GLY A 140 22.06 -4.92 -6.04
CA GLY A 140 23.48 -4.58 -5.92
C GLY A 140 24.10 -5.26 -4.71
N LEU A 141 23.49 -5.14 -3.53
CA LEU A 141 24.02 -5.72 -2.29
C LEU A 141 24.06 -7.26 -2.37
N ALA A 142 23.03 -7.90 -2.94
CA ALA A 142 23.02 -9.34 -3.14
C ALA A 142 24.19 -9.82 -4.01
N LYS A 143 24.51 -9.10 -5.10
CA LYS A 143 25.68 -9.40 -5.95
C LYS A 143 27.00 -9.28 -5.19
N GLN A 144 27.14 -8.27 -4.33
CA GLN A 144 28.33 -8.15 -3.46
C GLN A 144 28.46 -9.36 -2.53
N LEU A 145 27.33 -9.82 -1.95
CA LEU A 145 27.34 -11.00 -1.07
C LEU A 145 27.74 -12.27 -1.84
N ASP A 146 27.27 -12.43 -3.09
CA ASP A 146 27.67 -13.56 -3.95
C ASP A 146 29.17 -13.52 -4.28
N ALA A 147 29.72 -12.34 -4.59
CA ALA A 147 31.14 -12.17 -4.89
C ALA A 147 32.02 -12.54 -3.68
N LEU A 148 31.65 -12.09 -2.49
CA LEU A 148 32.32 -12.46 -1.23
C LEU A 148 32.20 -13.97 -0.95
N ARG A 149 31.02 -14.56 -1.22
CA ARG A 149 30.78 -15.99 -1.06
C ARG A 149 31.64 -16.81 -2.02
N ALA A 150 31.77 -16.38 -3.27
CA ALA A 150 32.58 -17.04 -4.28
C ALA A 150 34.06 -17.09 -3.86
N ALA A 151 34.61 -15.98 -3.36
CA ALA A 151 35.98 -15.95 -2.85
C ALA A 151 36.20 -16.84 -1.64
N LEU A 152 35.24 -16.90 -0.70
CA LEU A 152 35.32 -17.81 0.46
C LEU A 152 35.26 -19.30 0.09
N LYS A 153 34.75 -19.63 -1.10
CA LYS A 153 34.69 -21.00 -1.63
C LYS A 153 35.93 -21.41 -2.43
N GLU A 154 36.82 -20.47 -2.78
CA GLU A 154 38.08 -20.83 -3.43
C GLU A 154 38.89 -21.77 -2.52
N PRO A 155 39.42 -22.91 -2.99
CA PRO A 155 39.99 -23.94 -2.12
C PRO A 155 41.02 -23.43 -1.10
N ALA A 156 42.02 -22.66 -1.56
CA ALA A 156 43.05 -22.10 -0.68
C ALA A 156 42.47 -21.11 0.35
N VAL A 157 41.45 -20.34 -0.03
CA VAL A 157 40.79 -19.38 0.86
C VAL A 157 39.88 -20.10 1.84
N ALA A 158 39.14 -21.12 1.39
CA ALA A 158 38.28 -21.94 2.22
C ALA A 158 39.08 -22.65 3.33
N ASP A 159 40.24 -23.22 2.97
CA ASP A 159 41.15 -23.85 3.93
C ASP A 159 41.67 -22.84 4.95
N ALA A 160 42.09 -21.65 4.49
CA ALA A 160 42.53 -20.57 5.37
C ALA A 160 41.39 -20.00 6.24
N ALA A 161 40.15 -20.01 5.75
CA ALA A 161 38.98 -19.46 6.44
C ALA A 161 38.32 -20.48 7.39
N LYS A 162 38.66 -21.77 7.30
CA LYS A 162 37.99 -22.88 8.00
C LYS A 162 37.87 -22.64 9.51
N SER A 163 38.95 -22.24 10.17
CA SER A 163 38.96 -21.94 11.62
C SER A 163 38.61 -20.49 11.97
N ARG A 164 38.25 -19.67 10.96
CA ARG A 164 37.99 -18.23 11.09
C ARG A 164 36.52 -17.87 10.80
N GLY A 165 35.63 -18.87 10.83
CA GLY A 165 34.21 -18.68 10.55
C GLY A 165 33.84 -18.67 9.07
N GLY A 166 34.75 -19.09 8.16
CA GLY A 166 34.49 -19.21 6.73
C GLY A 166 33.24 -20.02 6.39
N PRO A 167 33.07 -21.26 6.92
CA PRO A 167 31.90 -22.09 6.62
C PRO A 167 30.56 -21.42 6.97
N GLN A 168 30.47 -20.81 8.16
CA GLN A 168 29.26 -20.09 8.58
C GLN A 168 29.02 -18.85 7.71
N ALA A 169 30.07 -18.08 7.40
CA ALA A 169 29.96 -16.91 6.54
C ALA A 169 29.44 -17.28 5.15
N THR A 170 29.87 -18.41 4.56
CA THR A 170 29.37 -18.87 3.26
C THR A 170 27.87 -19.18 3.28
N LEU A 171 27.37 -19.81 4.37
CA LEU A 171 25.94 -20.11 4.55
C LEU A 171 25.12 -18.83 4.75
N ASP A 172 25.58 -17.95 5.64
CA ASP A 172 24.91 -16.69 5.94
C ASP A 172 24.84 -15.80 4.68
N LEU A 173 25.92 -15.70 3.89
CA LEU A 173 25.95 -14.92 2.65
C LEU A 173 24.91 -15.42 1.63
N GLU A 174 24.77 -16.73 1.46
CA GLU A 174 23.75 -17.31 0.58
C GLU A 174 22.33 -16.97 1.03
N SER A 175 22.05 -17.22 2.31
CA SER A 175 20.73 -16.97 2.89
C SER A 175 20.35 -15.48 2.77
N ARG A 176 21.28 -14.57 3.05
CA ARG A 176 21.00 -13.12 3.00
C ARG A 176 20.96 -12.57 1.58
N ALA A 177 21.76 -13.09 0.65
CA ALA A 177 21.63 -12.76 -0.77
C ALA A 177 20.26 -13.16 -1.30
N GLN A 178 19.76 -14.34 -0.92
CA GLN A 178 18.42 -14.78 -1.30
C GLN A 178 17.32 -13.87 -0.71
N ALA A 179 17.40 -13.56 0.58
CA ALA A 179 16.45 -12.66 1.24
C ALA A 179 16.40 -11.26 0.59
N LEU A 180 17.55 -10.73 0.15
CA LEU A 180 17.61 -9.45 -0.57
C LEU A 180 16.91 -9.53 -1.93
N ARG A 181 17.11 -10.61 -2.69
CA ARG A 181 16.43 -10.82 -3.98
C ARG A 181 14.91 -10.97 -3.80
N ASP A 182 14.48 -11.66 -2.77
CA ASP A 182 13.06 -11.84 -2.47
C ASP A 182 12.42 -10.50 -2.07
N ALA A 183 13.11 -9.70 -1.26
CA ALA A 183 12.68 -8.33 -0.94
C ALA A 183 12.63 -7.40 -2.16
N ALA A 184 13.59 -7.54 -3.09
CA ALA A 184 13.60 -6.78 -4.35
C ALA A 184 12.40 -7.13 -5.24
N LYS A 185 12.07 -8.42 -5.38
CA LYS A 185 10.90 -8.90 -6.13
C LYS A 185 9.59 -8.39 -5.53
N ALA A 186 9.44 -8.42 -4.21
CA ALA A 186 8.25 -7.91 -3.53
C ALA A 186 8.05 -6.39 -3.75
N LYS A 187 9.13 -5.62 -3.88
CA LYS A 187 9.08 -4.18 -4.17
C LYS A 187 8.71 -3.86 -5.62
N ALA A 188 9.03 -4.76 -6.57
CA ALA A 188 8.83 -4.55 -8.00
C ALA A 188 7.38 -4.69 -8.49
N GLN A 189 6.47 -5.26 -7.68
CA GLN A 189 5.06 -5.31 -8.02
C GLN A 189 4.44 -3.89 -8.00
N PRO A 190 3.75 -3.44 -9.07
CA PRO A 190 3.12 -2.12 -9.11
C PRO A 190 2.16 -1.95 -7.93
N ARG A 191 2.45 -0.96 -7.08
CA ARG A 191 1.71 -0.72 -5.84
C ARG A 191 0.53 0.20 -6.11
N GLY A 192 -0.67 -0.37 -6.14
CA GLY A 192 -1.93 0.30 -6.46
C GLY A 192 -2.04 0.55 -7.96
N THR A 193 -2.71 -0.35 -8.67
CA THR A 193 -3.03 -0.11 -10.09
C THR A 193 -4.01 1.06 -10.18
N PRO A 194 -3.84 2.01 -11.12
CA PRO A 194 -4.82 3.07 -11.40
C PRO A 194 -6.27 2.54 -11.45
N VAL A 195 -6.44 1.34 -11.99
CA VAL A 195 -7.71 0.60 -12.07
C VAL A 195 -8.42 0.42 -10.72
N GLU A 196 -7.68 0.18 -9.63
CA GLU A 196 -8.29 -0.01 -8.29
C GLU A 196 -8.75 1.31 -7.68
N THR A 197 -8.04 2.39 -7.98
CA THR A 197 -8.44 3.74 -7.59
C THR A 197 -9.66 4.17 -8.40
N GLU A 198 -9.61 4.02 -9.72
CA GLU A 198 -10.75 4.30 -10.61
C GLU A 198 -12.00 3.49 -10.27
N THR A 199 -11.84 2.22 -9.85
CA THR A 199 -12.98 1.40 -9.41
C THR A 199 -13.62 1.96 -8.14
N LEU A 200 -12.82 2.47 -7.21
CA LEU A 200 -13.33 3.07 -5.98
C LEU A 200 -13.97 4.43 -6.25
N ASP A 201 -13.33 5.28 -7.06
CA ASP A 201 -13.92 6.56 -7.48
C ASP A 201 -15.22 6.34 -8.27
N LEU A 202 -15.32 5.27 -9.06
CA LEU A 202 -16.56 4.88 -9.73
C LEU A 202 -17.66 4.52 -8.73
N ILE A 203 -17.37 3.66 -7.74
CA ILE A 203 -18.35 3.26 -6.71
C ILE A 203 -18.76 4.47 -5.88
N ASP A 204 -17.80 5.30 -5.48
CA ASP A 204 -18.05 6.54 -4.73
C ASP A 204 -18.98 7.48 -5.51
N GLY A 205 -18.73 7.62 -6.82
CA GLY A 205 -19.56 8.42 -7.72
C GLY A 205 -21.01 7.92 -7.84
N ILE A 206 -21.21 6.61 -7.92
CA ILE A 206 -22.54 5.99 -7.98
C ILE A 206 -23.32 6.31 -6.70
N ILE A 207 -22.69 6.13 -5.54
CA ILE A 207 -23.31 6.43 -4.24
C ILE A 207 -23.67 7.91 -4.14
N VAL A 208 -22.76 8.81 -4.52
CA VAL A 208 -22.99 10.27 -4.49
C VAL A 208 -24.17 10.65 -5.40
N SER A 209 -24.24 10.06 -6.60
CA SER A 209 -25.34 10.29 -7.54
C SER A 209 -26.68 9.85 -6.93
N LEU A 210 -26.75 8.62 -6.41
CA LEU A 210 -27.97 8.08 -5.82
C LEU A 210 -28.41 8.85 -4.57
N ALA A 211 -27.47 9.28 -3.73
CA ALA A 211 -27.76 10.10 -2.56
C ALA A 211 -28.34 11.47 -2.96
N ARG A 212 -27.82 12.11 -4.02
CA ARG A 212 -28.37 13.37 -4.55
C ARG A 212 -29.78 13.18 -5.10
N THR A 213 -30.02 12.12 -5.88
CA THR A 213 -31.36 11.79 -6.38
C THR A 213 -32.35 11.55 -5.24
N ALA A 214 -31.94 10.81 -4.20
CA ALA A 214 -32.76 10.61 -3.01
C ALA A 214 -33.10 11.93 -2.30
N ARG A 215 -32.13 12.85 -2.20
CA ARG A 215 -32.33 14.18 -1.62
C ARG A 215 -33.32 15.01 -2.44
N GLU A 216 -33.18 15.04 -3.76
CA GLU A 216 -34.09 15.78 -4.65
C GLU A 216 -35.53 15.26 -4.54
N ALA A 217 -35.70 13.92 -4.53
CA ALA A 217 -37.00 13.29 -4.33
C ALA A 217 -37.59 13.62 -2.94
N ALA A 218 -36.76 13.62 -1.90
CA ALA A 218 -37.16 13.98 -0.54
C ALA A 218 -37.58 15.45 -0.41
N ASP A 219 -36.89 16.37 -1.07
CA ASP A 219 -37.26 17.78 -1.12
C ASP A 219 -38.61 18.00 -1.83
N ALA A 220 -38.87 17.27 -2.92
CA ALA A 220 -40.15 17.31 -3.62
C ALA A 220 -41.28 16.73 -2.77
N ALA A 221 -41.08 15.55 -2.16
CA ALA A 221 -42.05 14.89 -1.30
C ALA A 221 -42.38 15.74 -0.06
N ALA A 222 -41.37 16.35 0.58
CA ALA A 222 -41.56 17.20 1.75
C ALA A 222 -42.46 18.42 1.45
N ARG A 223 -42.32 19.00 0.25
CA ARG A 223 -43.14 20.14 -0.19
C ARG A 223 -44.58 19.73 -0.50
N GLU A 224 -44.76 18.64 -1.23
CA GLU A 224 -46.09 18.17 -1.65
C GLU A 224 -46.90 17.64 -0.46
N LEU A 225 -46.26 16.92 0.46
CA LEU A 225 -46.92 16.29 1.60
C LEU A 225 -46.98 17.19 2.85
N GLY A 226 -46.29 18.33 2.83
CA GLY A 226 -46.18 19.24 3.99
C GLY A 226 -45.34 18.67 5.15
N GLU A 227 -44.48 17.69 4.89
CA GLU A 227 -43.66 17.00 5.89
C GLU A 227 -42.16 17.36 5.73
N SER A 228 -41.74 18.49 6.32
CA SER A 228 -40.35 18.96 6.22
C SER A 228 -39.31 17.98 6.77
N ALA A 229 -39.70 17.12 7.72
CA ALA A 229 -38.83 16.09 8.29
C ALA A 229 -38.26 15.13 7.23
N ILE A 230 -39.03 14.83 6.17
CA ILE A 230 -38.56 13.96 5.07
C ILE A 230 -37.29 14.55 4.45
N ALA A 231 -37.28 15.85 4.14
CA ALA A 231 -36.10 16.48 3.56
C ALA A 231 -34.92 16.41 4.53
N THR A 232 -35.12 16.72 5.82
CA THR A 232 -34.06 16.71 6.83
C THR A 232 -33.34 15.36 6.93
N GLU A 233 -34.08 14.24 6.93
CA GLU A 233 -33.47 12.90 7.05
C GLU A 233 -32.58 12.53 5.83
N PHE A 234 -32.90 13.07 4.65
CA PHE A 234 -32.13 12.86 3.41
C PHE A 234 -31.06 13.93 3.15
N GLU A 235 -30.69 14.74 4.14
CA GLU A 235 -29.63 15.74 3.96
C GLU A 235 -28.29 15.10 3.56
N LEU A 236 -27.51 15.84 2.75
CA LEU A 236 -26.20 15.41 2.28
C LEU A 236 -25.07 15.81 3.25
N SER A 237 -25.35 15.76 4.56
CA SER A 237 -24.46 16.32 5.58
C SER A 237 -23.16 15.54 5.71
N ALA A 238 -23.15 14.23 5.41
CA ALA A 238 -21.93 13.45 5.41
C ALA A 238 -20.99 13.83 4.24
N LEU A 239 -21.53 14.11 3.05
CA LEU A 239 -20.72 14.53 1.89
C LEU A 239 -20.24 16.00 1.97
N TYR A 240 -21.04 16.88 2.55
CA TYR A 240 -20.78 18.32 2.57
C TYR A 240 -20.54 18.89 3.97
N LYS A 241 -19.95 18.08 4.87
CA LYS A 241 -19.52 18.55 6.20
C LYS A 241 -18.81 19.89 6.04
N ARG A 242 -19.35 20.98 6.62
CA ARG A 242 -18.60 22.23 6.74
C ARG A 242 -17.36 21.89 7.56
N ARG A 243 -16.20 21.74 6.92
CA ARG A 243 -14.92 21.63 7.63
C ARG A 243 -14.86 22.83 8.57
N ALA A 244 -15.03 22.58 9.86
CA ALA A 244 -14.74 23.58 10.87
C ALA A 244 -13.30 24.02 10.60
N LYS A 245 -13.15 25.29 10.23
CA LYS A 245 -11.85 25.93 10.10
C LYS A 245 -11.16 25.67 11.43
N LYS A 246 -10.09 24.88 11.41
CA LYS A 246 -9.25 24.66 12.57
C LYS A 246 -8.69 26.04 12.88
N ASP A 247 -9.31 26.74 13.83
CA ASP A 247 -8.83 28.04 14.27
C ASP A 247 -7.40 27.83 14.73
N ASP A 248 -6.50 28.51 14.02
CA ASP A 248 -5.12 28.69 14.44
C ASP A 248 -5.18 29.29 15.85
N GLU A 249 -4.80 28.45 16.80
CA GLU A 249 -4.50 28.82 18.17
C GLU A 249 -3.34 29.82 18.11
N ALA A 250 -3.70 31.10 18.01
CA ALA A 250 -2.76 32.21 18.08
C ALA A 250 -2.06 32.14 19.44
N PRO A 251 -0.71 32.19 19.51
CA PRO A 251 -0.03 32.22 20.78
C PRO A 251 -0.37 33.55 21.47
N ALA A 252 -0.96 33.43 22.66
CA ALA A 252 -1.16 34.54 23.56
C ALA A 252 0.19 35.24 23.80
N GLN A 253 0.25 36.52 23.43
CA GLN A 253 1.28 37.44 23.90
C GLN A 253 1.04 37.72 25.40
N GLY A 254 2.11 37.60 26.19
CA GLY A 254 2.20 37.99 27.60
C GLY A 254 3.36 37.23 28.24
N SER A 255 4.43 37.83 28.73
CA SER A 255 4.65 39.19 29.25
C SER A 255 6.10 39.62 29.04
#